data_AF-A0A973XUH8-F1
#
_entry.id   AF-A0A973XUH8-F1
#
_cell.length_a   1.000
_cell.length_b   1.000
_cell.length_c   1.000
_cell.angle_alpha   90.00
_cell.angle_beta   90.00
_cell.angle_gamma   90.00
#
_symmetry.space_group_name_H-M   'P 1'
#
loop_
_entity.id
_entity.type
_entity.pdbx_description
1 polymer ?
#
loop_
_entity_poly.entity_id
_entity_poly.type
_entity_poly.pdbx_seq_one_letter_code
_entity_poly.pdbx_strand_id
1 'polypeptide(L)'
;MIAAGSAVAGSLATGWYTRNAGLRQAEAAKHAGNRQADALLDTVRVNLEEQRRSRIEDRRRQAYVAFLDAAQRVVLMDRDTPVGLADLTSAAAMVTLEGPTAVESAANDVLIAVNAYRSQDEGSRNVDAFLTARQSYLRAVRAALDGLV
;
A
#
# COMPACT_ATOMS: atom_id res chain seq x y z
N MET A 1 -27.67 73.84 23.12
CA MET A 1 -27.71 72.36 23.23
C MET A 1 -27.79 71.72 21.83
N ILE A 2 -26.72 71.80 21.03
CA ILE A 2 -26.67 71.13 19.71
C ILE A 2 -25.53 70.09 19.67
N ALA A 3 -24.46 70.31 20.45
CA ALA A 3 -23.31 69.41 20.53
C ALA A 3 -23.57 68.06 21.22
N ALA A 4 -24.59 67.94 22.09
CA ALA A 4 -24.88 66.69 22.78
C ALA A 4 -25.65 65.68 21.90
N GLY A 5 -26.43 66.14 20.91
CA GLY A 5 -27.23 65.28 20.04
C GLY A 5 -26.40 64.59 18.94
N SER A 6 -25.35 65.24 18.44
CA SER A 6 -24.46 64.66 17.43
C SER A 6 -23.57 63.54 17.96
N ALA A 7 -23.18 63.60 19.25
CA ALA A 7 -22.40 62.54 19.89
C ALA A 7 -23.21 61.24 20.06
N VAL A 8 -24.48 61.34 20.45
CA VAL A 8 -25.38 60.17 20.59
C VAL A 8 -25.65 59.55 19.20
N ALA A 9 -25.94 60.37 18.20
CA ALA A 9 -26.15 59.91 16.82
C ALA A 9 -24.90 59.24 16.22
N GLY A 10 -23.71 59.80 16.46
CA GLY A 10 -22.44 59.20 16.06
C GLY A 10 -22.20 57.84 16.70
N SER A 11 -22.45 57.71 18.01
CA SER A 11 -22.25 56.46 18.76
C SER A 11 -23.17 55.32 18.30
N LEU A 12 -24.42 55.63 17.93
CA LEU A 12 -25.37 54.64 17.40
C LEU A 12 -25.00 54.19 15.99
N ALA A 13 -24.58 55.12 15.13
CA ALA A 13 -24.12 54.81 13.77
C ALA A 13 -22.87 53.93 13.79
N THR A 14 -21.89 54.25 14.65
CA THR A 14 -20.69 53.43 14.83
C THR A 14 -21.04 52.06 15.41
N GLY A 15 -21.90 51.96 16.42
CA GLY A 15 -22.32 50.69 17.01
C GLY A 15 -23.04 49.76 16.02
N TRP A 16 -23.90 50.32 15.16
CA TRP A 16 -24.61 49.54 14.13
C TRP A 16 -23.67 49.05 13.02
N TYR A 17 -22.73 49.89 12.56
CA TYR A 17 -21.71 49.50 11.58
C TYR A 17 -20.80 48.40 12.14
N THR A 18 -20.34 48.52 13.38
CA THR A 18 -19.49 47.51 14.02
C THR A 18 -20.23 46.18 14.18
N ARG A 19 -21.53 46.20 14.50
CA ARG A 19 -22.35 44.98 14.61
C ARG A 19 -22.56 44.31 13.25
N ASN A 20 -22.88 45.07 12.21
CA ASN A 20 -23.05 44.52 10.85
C ASN A 20 -21.73 44.01 10.26
N ALA A 21 -20.62 44.70 10.52
CA ALA A 21 -19.28 44.25 10.13
C ALA A 21 -18.89 42.95 10.86
N GLY A 22 -19.19 42.85 12.16
CA GLY A 22 -18.93 41.64 12.96
C GLY A 22 -19.76 40.43 12.51
N LEU A 23 -21.03 40.62 12.15
CA LEU A 23 -21.88 39.54 11.62
C LEU A 23 -21.36 39.02 10.27
N ARG A 24 -20.98 39.92 9.36
CA ARG A 24 -20.39 39.53 8.06
C ARG A 24 -19.02 38.86 8.21
N GLN A 25 -18.19 39.33 9.15
CA GLN A 25 -16.91 38.68 9.46
C GLN A 25 -17.10 37.30 10.08
N ALA A 26 -18.08 37.12 10.97
CA ALA A 26 -18.39 35.82 11.57
C ALA A 26 -18.89 34.82 10.53
N GLU A 27 -19.74 35.25 9.60
CA GLU A 27 -20.24 34.40 8.51
C GLU A 27 -19.13 34.03 7.52
N ALA A 28 -18.28 35.00 7.14
CA ALA A 28 -17.10 34.75 6.30
C ALA A 28 -16.08 33.82 6.99
N ALA A 29 -15.86 33.97 8.30
CA ALA A 29 -14.98 33.09 9.08
C ALA A 29 -15.54 31.67 9.19
N LYS A 30 -16.86 31.52 9.37
CA LYS A 30 -17.52 30.21 9.34
C LYS A 30 -17.40 29.54 7.98
N HIS A 31 -17.57 30.30 6.90
CA HIS A 31 -17.43 29.77 5.54
C HIS A 31 -15.98 29.41 5.19
N ALA A 32 -15.01 30.19 5.66
CA ALA A 32 -13.59 29.88 5.52
C ALA A 32 -13.19 28.68 6.38
N GLY A 33 -13.70 28.58 7.61
CA GLY A 33 -13.48 27.46 8.52
C GLY A 33 -14.06 26.15 8.01
N ASN A 34 -15.27 26.16 7.44
CA ASN A 34 -15.86 24.98 6.81
C ASN A 34 -15.03 24.50 5.62
N ARG A 35 -14.58 25.41 4.74
CA ARG A 35 -13.71 25.05 3.61
C ARG A 35 -12.35 24.52 4.06
N GLN A 36 -11.78 25.05 5.15
CA GLN A 36 -10.56 24.52 5.74
C GLN A 36 -10.78 23.12 6.33
N ALA A 37 -11.90 22.88 7.02
CA ALA A 37 -12.25 21.57 7.53
C ALA A 37 -12.42 20.54 6.40
N ASP A 38 -13.10 20.92 5.32
CA ASP A 38 -13.27 20.05 4.14
C ASP A 38 -11.92 19.72 3.47
N ALA A 39 -11.05 20.72 3.30
CA ALA A 39 -9.71 20.51 2.74
C ALA A 39 -8.82 19.60 3.62
N LEU A 40 -8.94 19.73 4.94
CA LEU A 40 -8.24 18.84 5.89
C LEU A 40 -8.77 17.41 5.81
N LEU A 41 -10.09 17.23 5.73
CA LEU A 41 -10.69 15.90 5.58
C LEU A 41 -10.29 15.23 4.27
N ASP A 42 -10.24 15.99 3.18
CA ASP A 42 -9.80 15.47 1.87
C ASP A 42 -8.33 15.04 1.91
N THR A 43 -7.47 15.87 2.51
CA THR A 43 -6.05 15.54 2.72
C THR A 43 -5.88 14.27 3.57
N VAL A 44 -6.67 14.11 4.64
CA VAL A 44 -6.62 12.90 5.47
C VAL A 44 -7.08 11.67 4.68
N ARG A 45 -8.12 11.78 3.85
CA ARG A 45 -8.60 10.67 3.01
C ARG A 45 -7.53 10.23 2.01
N VAL A 46 -6.95 11.17 1.27
CA VAL A 46 -5.85 10.89 0.33
C VAL A 46 -4.68 10.20 1.03
N ASN A 47 -4.25 10.73 2.18
CA ASN A 47 -3.16 10.13 2.96
C ASN A 47 -3.48 8.70 3.43
N LEU A 48 -4.72 8.43 3.87
CA LEU A 48 -5.13 7.08 4.28
C LEU A 48 -5.16 6.10 3.11
N GLU A 49 -5.57 6.56 1.93
CA GLU A 49 -5.56 5.75 0.71
C GLU A 49 -4.14 5.42 0.26
N GLU A 50 -3.23 6.40 0.27
CA GLU A 50 -1.81 6.20 0.00
C GLU A 50 -1.17 5.23 0.99
N GLN A 51 -1.46 5.36 2.29
CA GLN A 51 -1.00 4.43 3.31
C GLN A 51 -1.54 3.01 3.09
N ARG A 52 -2.82 2.86 2.69
CA ARG A 52 -3.38 1.54 2.38
C ARG A 52 -2.69 0.92 1.17
N ARG A 53 -2.47 1.69 0.10
CA ARG A 53 -1.76 1.22 -1.10
C ARG A 53 -0.34 0.76 -0.77
N SER A 54 0.42 1.57 -0.03
CA SER A 54 1.77 1.21 0.41
C SER A 54 1.79 -0.09 1.24
N ARG A 55 0.85 -0.27 2.17
CA ARG A 55 0.76 -1.52 2.96
C ARG A 55 0.46 -2.75 2.11
N ILE A 56 -0.37 -2.61 1.09
CA ILE A 56 -0.68 -3.72 0.16
C ILE A 56 0.56 -4.08 -0.66
N GLU A 57 1.26 -3.09 -1.18
CA GLU A 57 2.51 -3.32 -1.92
C GLU A 57 3.58 -3.98 -1.06
N ASP A 58 3.75 -3.53 0.17
CA ASP A 58 4.74 -4.12 1.09
C ASP A 58 4.39 -5.57 1.45
N ARG A 59 3.10 -5.87 1.68
CA ARG A 59 2.64 -7.25 1.91
C ARG A 59 2.93 -8.15 0.71
N ARG A 60 2.67 -7.67 -0.52
CA ARG A 60 3.01 -8.39 -1.76
C ARG A 60 4.50 -8.67 -1.86
N ARG A 61 5.36 -7.66 -1.64
CA ARG A 61 6.82 -7.82 -1.64
C ARG A 61 7.25 -8.89 -0.62
N GLN A 62 6.70 -8.85 0.59
CA GLN A 62 7.00 -9.84 1.62
C GLN A 62 6.60 -11.26 1.22
N ALA A 63 5.39 -11.44 0.66
CA ALA A 63 4.93 -12.73 0.18
C ALA A 63 5.85 -13.30 -0.91
N TYR A 64 6.25 -12.47 -1.88
CA TYR A 64 7.13 -12.90 -2.97
C TYR A 64 8.53 -13.29 -2.49
N VAL A 65 9.10 -12.52 -1.56
CA VAL A 65 10.41 -12.82 -0.97
C VAL A 65 10.36 -14.09 -0.13
N ALA A 66 9.33 -14.25 0.72
CA ALA A 66 9.16 -15.42 1.56
C ALA A 66 9.06 -16.72 0.73
N PHE A 67 8.31 -16.68 -0.37
CA PHE A 67 8.20 -17.81 -1.29
C PHE A 67 9.53 -18.18 -1.93
N LEU A 68 10.25 -17.19 -2.48
CA LEU A 68 11.53 -17.45 -3.13
C LEU A 68 12.58 -17.97 -2.15
N ASP A 69 12.65 -17.40 -0.94
CA ASP A 69 13.57 -17.85 0.10
C ASP A 69 13.25 -19.29 0.55
N ALA A 70 11.98 -19.62 0.77
CA ALA A 70 11.57 -20.99 1.10
C ALA A 70 11.97 -21.99 0.00
N ALA A 71 11.73 -21.65 -1.28
CA ALA A 71 12.10 -22.51 -2.40
C ALA A 71 13.62 -22.69 -2.52
N GLN A 72 14.40 -21.61 -2.30
CA GLN A 72 15.85 -21.66 -2.31
C GLN A 72 16.42 -22.51 -1.16
N ARG A 73 15.84 -22.46 0.03
CA ARG A 73 16.26 -23.30 1.15
C ARG A 73 16.08 -24.78 0.84
N VAL A 74 14.98 -25.16 0.18
CA VAL A 74 14.74 -26.55 -0.21
C VAL A 74 15.78 -27.02 -1.24
N VAL A 75 16.01 -26.24 -2.31
CA VAL A 75 16.86 -26.68 -3.43
C VAL A 75 18.35 -26.42 -3.20
N LEU A 76 18.73 -25.19 -2.81
CA LEU A 76 20.13 -24.76 -2.75
C LEU A 76 20.80 -25.08 -1.41
N MET A 77 20.03 -25.21 -0.34
CA MET A 77 20.55 -25.58 0.98
C MET A 77 20.22 -27.02 1.37
N ASP A 78 19.68 -27.78 0.42
CA ASP A 78 19.23 -29.17 0.58
C ASP A 78 18.36 -29.41 1.82
N ARG A 79 17.51 -28.43 2.16
CA ARG A 79 16.60 -28.52 3.31
C ARG A 79 15.24 -29.13 2.92
N ASP A 80 15.26 -30.30 2.31
CA ASP A 80 14.04 -31.09 2.04
C ASP A 80 13.51 -31.76 3.32
N THR A 81 13.12 -30.93 4.28
CA THR A 81 12.52 -31.34 5.54
C THR A 81 11.03 -31.08 5.53
N PRO A 82 10.20 -31.84 6.28
CA PRO A 82 8.76 -31.59 6.36
C PRO A 82 8.40 -30.14 6.74
N VAL A 83 9.20 -29.51 7.61
CA VAL A 83 9.03 -28.11 8.01
C VAL A 83 9.34 -27.17 6.85
N GLY A 84 10.46 -27.37 6.14
CA GLY A 84 10.82 -26.55 4.99
C GLY A 84 9.79 -26.63 3.85
N LEU A 85 9.17 -27.80 3.66
CA LEU A 85 8.09 -27.97 2.69
C LEU A 85 6.79 -27.30 3.13
N ALA A 86 6.43 -27.39 4.41
CA ALA A 86 5.27 -26.69 4.95
C ALA A 86 5.42 -25.17 4.81
N ASP A 87 6.62 -24.65 5.08
CA ASP A 87 6.96 -23.24 4.89
C ASP A 87 6.83 -22.83 3.40
N LEU A 88 7.34 -23.66 2.48
CA LEU A 88 7.22 -23.43 1.05
C LEU A 88 5.76 -23.44 0.58
N THR A 89 4.96 -24.42 1.02
CA THR A 89 3.53 -24.49 0.69
C THR A 89 2.76 -23.29 1.24
N SER A 90 3.04 -22.89 2.48
CA SER A 90 2.42 -21.70 3.08
C SER A 90 2.78 -20.43 2.31
N ALA A 91 4.06 -20.25 1.97
CA ALA A 91 4.51 -19.10 1.21
C ALA A 91 3.93 -19.07 -0.22
N ALA A 92 3.78 -20.24 -0.87
CA ALA A 92 3.13 -20.34 -2.17
C ALA A 92 1.66 -19.92 -2.12
N ALA A 93 0.92 -20.36 -1.09
CA ALA A 93 -0.46 -19.93 -0.89
C ALA A 93 -0.57 -18.40 -0.73
N MET A 94 0.39 -17.77 -0.06
CA MET A 94 0.44 -16.31 0.06
C MET A 94 0.67 -15.63 -1.29
N VAL A 95 1.49 -16.20 -2.18
CA VAL A 95 1.68 -15.67 -3.54
C VAL A 95 0.38 -15.75 -4.35
N THR A 96 -0.35 -16.86 -4.26
CA THR A 96 -1.66 -17.03 -4.91
C THR A 96 -2.69 -16.01 -4.41
N LEU A 97 -2.67 -15.69 -3.11
CA LEU A 97 -3.61 -14.72 -2.53
C LEU A 97 -3.28 -13.27 -2.90
N GLU A 98 -1.99 -12.92 -2.95
CA GLU A 98 -1.56 -11.52 -3.03
C GLU A 98 -1.16 -11.09 -4.46
N GLY A 99 -0.75 -12.03 -5.32
CA GLY A 99 -0.15 -11.75 -6.62
C GLY A 99 -1.10 -11.84 -7.81
N PRO A 100 -0.75 -11.19 -8.94
CA PRO A 100 -1.46 -11.37 -10.19
C PRO A 100 -1.19 -12.76 -10.78
N THR A 101 -2.08 -13.22 -11.67
CA THR A 101 -2.03 -14.55 -12.29
C THR A 101 -0.68 -14.88 -12.94
N ALA A 102 0.03 -13.90 -13.50
CA ALA A 102 1.36 -14.13 -14.08
C ALA A 102 2.42 -14.51 -13.02
N VAL A 103 2.35 -13.91 -11.83
CA VAL A 103 3.26 -14.23 -10.71
C VAL A 103 2.90 -15.60 -10.11
N GLU A 104 1.60 -15.90 -9.99
CA GLU A 104 1.13 -17.21 -9.56
C GLU A 104 1.58 -18.32 -10.52
N SER A 105 1.40 -18.13 -11.82
CA SER A 105 1.86 -19.09 -12.84
C SER A 105 3.36 -19.34 -12.73
N ALA A 106 4.16 -18.28 -12.60
CA ALA A 106 5.60 -18.43 -12.46
C ALA A 106 6.01 -19.05 -11.12
N ALA A 107 5.23 -18.85 -10.04
CA ALA A 107 5.43 -19.54 -8.76
C ALA A 107 5.15 -21.04 -8.88
N ASN A 108 4.12 -21.42 -9.63
CA ASN A 108 3.82 -22.83 -9.93
C ASN A 108 4.96 -23.49 -10.72
N ASP A 109 5.56 -22.79 -11.69
CA ASP A 109 6.74 -23.29 -12.41
C ASP A 109 7.91 -23.58 -11.45
N VAL A 110 8.11 -22.70 -10.46
CA VAL A 110 9.12 -22.91 -9.41
C VAL A 110 8.77 -24.14 -8.56
N LEU A 111 7.52 -24.32 -8.14
CA LEU A 111 7.11 -25.50 -7.38
C LEU A 111 7.31 -26.80 -8.17
N ILE A 112 6.98 -26.79 -9.46
CA ILE A 112 7.23 -27.93 -10.36
C ILE A 112 8.73 -28.25 -10.41
N ALA A 113 9.58 -27.23 -10.57
CA ALA A 113 11.03 -27.41 -10.59
C ALA A 113 11.59 -27.90 -9.24
N VAL A 114 11.08 -27.41 -8.11
CA VAL A 114 11.45 -27.89 -6.76
C VAL A 114 11.05 -29.36 -6.60
N ASN A 115 9.84 -29.75 -6.99
CA ASN A 115 9.40 -31.14 -6.91
C ASN A 115 10.21 -32.05 -7.82
N ALA A 116 10.54 -31.60 -9.03
CA ALA A 116 11.40 -32.35 -9.95
C ALA A 116 12.80 -32.57 -9.35
N TYR A 117 13.41 -31.53 -8.77
CA TYR A 117 14.70 -31.63 -8.06
C TYR A 117 14.65 -32.66 -6.93
N ARG A 118 13.58 -32.63 -6.11
CA ARG A 118 13.41 -33.55 -4.97
C ARG A 118 13.18 -35.00 -5.38
N SER A 119 12.53 -35.22 -6.52
CA SER A 119 12.30 -36.57 -7.07
C SER A 119 13.54 -37.22 -7.68
N GLN A 120 14.62 -36.46 -7.90
CA GLN A 120 15.86 -36.97 -8.46
C GLN A 120 16.71 -37.63 -7.37
N ASP A 121 17.35 -38.74 -7.74
CA ASP A 121 18.41 -39.34 -6.92
C ASP A 121 19.51 -38.32 -6.65
N GLU A 122 20.14 -38.39 -5.48
CA GLU A 122 21.10 -37.40 -4.98
C GLU A 122 22.23 -37.11 -5.98
N GLY A 123 22.71 -38.12 -6.72
CA GLY A 123 23.76 -37.98 -7.75
C GLY A 123 23.29 -37.43 -9.10
N SER A 124 21.98 -37.31 -9.31
CA SER A 124 21.36 -36.86 -10.57
C SER A 124 20.66 -35.50 -10.43
N ARG A 125 20.77 -34.85 -9.26
CA ARG A 125 20.12 -33.58 -8.96
C ARG A 125 20.63 -32.47 -9.88
N ASN A 126 19.75 -31.97 -10.73
CA ASN A 126 20.01 -30.85 -11.63
C ASN A 126 19.25 -29.60 -11.16
N VAL A 127 20.01 -28.54 -10.88
CA VAL A 127 19.51 -27.24 -10.37
C VAL A 127 19.11 -26.29 -11.50
N ASP A 128 19.45 -26.57 -12.76
CA ASP A 128 19.22 -25.66 -13.90
C ASP A 128 17.75 -25.36 -14.15
N ALA A 129 16.88 -26.37 -14.02
CA ALA A 129 15.44 -26.20 -14.15
C ALA A 129 14.90 -25.23 -13.08
N PHE A 130 15.39 -25.36 -11.84
CA PHE A 130 15.03 -24.46 -10.74
C PHE A 130 15.54 -23.04 -10.98
N LEU A 131 16.79 -22.86 -11.45
CA LEU A 131 17.33 -21.53 -11.74
C LEU A 131 16.56 -20.82 -12.86
N THR A 132 16.17 -21.58 -13.88
CA THR A 132 15.35 -21.08 -14.99
C THR A 132 13.98 -20.63 -14.51
N ALA A 133 13.29 -21.47 -13.74
CA ALA A 133 11.99 -21.13 -13.14
C ALA A 133 12.09 -19.92 -12.20
N ARG A 134 13.14 -19.86 -11.37
CA ARG A 134 13.45 -18.71 -10.49
C ARG A 134 13.60 -17.41 -11.28
N GLN A 135 14.30 -17.46 -12.41
CA GLN A 135 14.48 -16.25 -13.23
C GLN A 135 13.16 -15.80 -13.88
N SER A 136 12.33 -16.74 -14.33
CA SER A 136 10.98 -16.45 -14.82
C SER A 136 10.13 -15.79 -13.72
N TYR A 137 10.14 -16.35 -12.51
CA TYR A 137 9.45 -15.82 -11.35
C TYR A 137 9.89 -14.39 -11.01
N LEU A 138 11.20 -14.13 -10.92
CA LEU A 138 11.73 -12.79 -10.66
C LEU A 138 11.32 -11.77 -11.73
N ARG A 139 11.23 -12.19 -13.01
CA ARG A 139 10.77 -11.34 -14.10
C ARG A 139 9.28 -11.00 -13.94
N ALA A 140 8.45 -12.00 -13.62
CA ALA A 140 7.02 -11.79 -13.37
C ALA A 140 6.78 -10.89 -12.16
N VAL A 141 7.52 -11.10 -11.06
CA VAL A 141 7.44 -10.25 -9.85
C VAL A 141 7.83 -8.82 -10.16
N ARG A 142 8.93 -8.60 -10.90
CA ARG A 142 9.35 -7.24 -11.29
C ARG A 142 8.27 -6.54 -12.13
N ALA A 143 7.75 -7.23 -13.15
CA ALA A 143 6.69 -6.69 -13.98
C ALA A 143 5.43 -6.35 -13.14
N ALA A 144 5.05 -7.19 -12.18
CA ALA A 144 3.92 -6.95 -11.30
C ALA A 144 4.13 -5.76 -10.35
N LEU A 145 5.35 -5.55 -9.84
CA LEU A 145 5.68 -4.42 -8.98
C LEU A 145 5.82 -3.10 -9.77
N ASP A 146 6.24 -3.17 -11.02
CA ASP A 146 6.32 -2.02 -11.93
C ASP A 146 4.97 -1.65 -12.55
N GLY A 147 3.90 -2.42 -12.28
CA GLY A 147 2.55 -2.19 -12.81
C GLY A 147 2.38 -2.57 -14.29
N LEU A 148 3.21 -3.49 -14.80
CA LEU A 148 3.25 -3.94 -16.20
C LEU A 148 2.45 -5.23 -16.45
N VAL A 149 1.65 -5.70 -15.49
CA VAL A 149 0.95 -7.00 -15.47
C VAL A 149 -0.50 -6.82 -15.07
#